data_AF-X1EFV6-F1
#
_entry.id   AF-X1EFV6-F1
#
_cell.length_a   1.000
_cell.length_b   1.000
_cell.length_c   1.000
_cell.angle_alpha   90.00
_cell.angle_beta   90.00
_cell.angle_gamma   90.00
#
_symmetry.space_group_name_H-M   'P 1'
#
loop_
_entity.id
_entity.type
_entity.pdbx_description
1 polymer ?
#
loop_
_entity_poly.entity_id
_entity_poly.type
_entity_poly.pdbx_seq_one_letter_code
_entity_poly.pdbx_strand_id
1 'polypeptide(L)'
;VVSDGEDSSEATSTVQVAEIDLPVHAIQHDFTVEIEYTLINNGPGSLRDIECFMRIPQTYYLFQIINNYTPSILNTDEVFDKNWNLLIHFQFEDELFEGESLTASVETDVTLYEFNYEDIEIRSIES
;
A
#
# COMPACT_ATOMS: atom_id res chain seq x y z
N VAL A 1 -46.61 34.15 -50.67
CA VAL A 1 -45.64 33.78 -49.61
C VAL A 1 -45.34 32.31 -49.84
N VAL A 2 -44.13 31.97 -50.27
CA VAL A 2 -43.71 30.58 -50.52
C VAL A 2 -42.84 30.20 -49.34
N SER A 3 -43.25 29.19 -48.59
CA SER A 3 -42.48 28.63 -47.47
C SER A 3 -41.88 27.31 -47.97
N ASP A 4 -40.58 27.30 -48.18
CA ASP A 4 -39.80 26.06 -48.29
C ASP A 4 -39.70 25.51 -46.88
N GLY A 5 -40.54 24.52 -46.56
CA GLY A 5 -40.57 23.94 -45.22
C GLY A 5 -39.20 23.33 -44.91
N GLU A 6 -38.55 23.81 -43.85
CA GLU A 6 -37.33 23.19 -43.32
C GLU A 6 -37.67 21.77 -42.85
N ASP A 7 -37.30 20.78 -43.66
CA ASP A 7 -37.39 19.37 -43.32
C ASP A 7 -36.13 19.00 -42.53
N SER A 8 -36.22 19.09 -41.20
CA SER A 8 -35.13 18.67 -40.31
C SER A 8 -35.25 17.18 -40.04
N SER A 9 -34.40 16.37 -40.69
CA SER A 9 -34.25 14.96 -40.37
C SER A 9 -33.25 14.78 -39.24
N GLU A 10 -33.73 14.49 -38.03
CA GLU A 10 -32.89 14.08 -36.91
C GLU A 10 -32.55 12.58 -37.03
N ALA A 11 -31.26 12.24 -37.04
CA ALA A 11 -30.78 10.87 -37.01
C ALA A 11 -30.05 10.62 -35.69
N THR A 12 -30.61 9.76 -34.85
CA THR A 12 -30.00 9.38 -33.58
C THR A 12 -29.12 8.15 -33.79
N SER A 13 -27.83 8.27 -33.47
CA SER A 13 -26.91 7.12 -33.42
C SER A 13 -26.62 6.78 -31.97
N THR A 14 -26.90 5.54 -31.58
CA THR A 14 -26.59 5.03 -30.25
C THR A 14 -25.21 4.38 -30.29
N VAL A 15 -24.20 5.06 -29.74
CA VAL A 15 -22.87 4.47 -29.52
C VAL A 15 -22.91 3.73 -28.18
N GLN A 16 -22.80 2.41 -28.23
CA GLN A 16 -22.60 1.61 -27.02
C GLN A 16 -21.10 1.47 -26.77
N VAL A 17 -20.63 2.05 -25.67
CA VAL A 17 -19.27 1.84 -25.16
C VAL A 17 -19.36 0.72 -24.14
N ALA A 18 -18.79 -0.43 -24.46
CA ALA A 18 -18.57 -1.50 -23.50
C ALA A 18 -17.12 -1.39 -23.00
N GLU A 19 -16.95 -1.39 -21.68
CA GLU A 19 -15.64 -1.64 -21.07
C GLU A 19 -15.31 -3.10 -21.38
N ILE A 20 -14.45 -3.32 -22.37
CA ILE A 20 -13.89 -4.65 -22.63
C ILE A 20 -13.06 -4.97 -21.39
N ASP A 21 -13.30 -6.14 -20.77
CA ASP A 21 -12.51 -6.64 -19.65
C ASP A 21 -11.04 -6.27 -19.88
N LEU A 22 -10.51 -5.39 -19.03
CA LEU A 22 -9.12 -5.00 -19.12
C LEU A 22 -8.32 -6.30 -19.04
N PRO A 23 -7.35 -6.55 -19.94
CA PRO A 23 -6.59 -7.80 -19.99
C PRO A 23 -5.56 -7.85 -18.85
N VAL A 24 -5.92 -7.37 -17.66
CA VAL A 24 -5.04 -7.25 -16.52
C VAL A 24 -5.42 -8.36 -15.55
N HIS A 25 -4.55 -9.35 -15.44
CA HIS A 25 -4.68 -10.43 -14.47
C HIS A 25 -3.83 -10.09 -13.24
N ALA A 26 -4.47 -10.11 -12.07
CA ALA A 26 -3.81 -9.90 -10.79
C ALA A 26 -3.49 -11.26 -10.14
N ILE A 27 -2.22 -11.51 -9.86
CA ILE A 27 -1.75 -12.67 -9.09
C ILE A 27 -1.50 -12.19 -7.66
N GLN A 28 -2.10 -12.87 -6.70
CA GLN A 28 -1.96 -12.57 -5.28
C GLN A 28 -0.79 -13.35 -4.68
N HIS A 29 0.06 -12.66 -3.93
CA HIS A 29 1.16 -13.25 -3.16
C HIS A 29 1.01 -12.86 -1.68
N ASP A 30 0.87 -13.86 -0.81
CA ASP A 30 0.74 -13.66 0.63
C ASP A 30 2.01 -14.11 1.34
N PHE A 31 2.58 -13.24 2.18
CA PHE A 31 3.80 -13.52 2.94
C PHE A 31 3.88 -12.66 4.21
N THR A 32 4.68 -13.12 5.17
CA THR A 32 4.98 -12.38 6.39
C THR A 32 6.36 -11.73 6.29
N VAL A 33 6.46 -10.47 6.69
CA VAL A 33 7.72 -9.71 6.78
C VAL A 33 7.99 -9.39 8.24
N GLU A 34 9.18 -9.73 8.72
CA GLU A 34 9.68 -9.27 10.01
C GLU A 34 10.63 -8.07 9.80
N ILE A 35 10.40 -7.00 10.55
CA ILE A 35 11.28 -5.83 10.60
C ILE A 35 11.79 -5.72 12.03
N GLU A 36 13.12 -5.72 12.22
CA GLU A 36 13.76 -5.63 13.52
C GLU A 36 14.67 -4.40 13.58
N TYR A 37 14.53 -3.60 14.64
CA TYR A 37 15.41 -2.48 14.97
C TYR A 37 16.18 -2.78 16.27
N THR A 38 17.49 -2.59 16.22
CA THR A 38 18.38 -2.64 17.39
C THR A 38 18.89 -1.25 17.71
N LEU A 39 18.58 -0.76 18.91
CA LEU A 39 19.09 0.50 19.46
C LEU A 39 20.28 0.19 20.36
N ILE A 40 21.42 0.85 20.12
CA ILE A 40 22.65 0.66 20.89
C ILE A 40 23.07 1.98 21.50
N ASN A 41 23.29 2.03 22.81
CA ASN A 41 23.79 3.23 23.48
C ASN A 41 25.32 3.28 23.39
N ASN A 42 25.82 4.04 22.41
CA ASN A 42 27.26 4.32 22.23
C ASN A 42 27.72 5.61 22.94
N GLY A 43 26.83 6.29 23.66
CA GLY A 43 27.12 7.53 24.36
C GLY A 43 27.55 7.29 25.81
N PRO A 44 28.18 8.29 26.45
CA PRO A 44 28.49 8.21 27.87
C PRO A 44 27.20 8.33 28.70
N GLY A 45 27.02 7.42 29.66
CA GLY A 45 25.87 7.42 30.58
C GLY A 45 24.69 6.57 30.11
N SER A 46 23.60 6.57 30.88
CA SER A 46 22.41 5.78 30.59
C SER A 46 21.30 6.60 29.94
N LEU A 47 20.53 5.95 29.07
CA LEU A 47 19.36 6.52 28.41
C LEU A 47 18.07 6.01 29.06
N ARG A 48 17.07 6.89 29.19
CA ARG A 48 15.75 6.59 29.74
C ARG A 48 14.69 7.18 28.82
N ASP A 49 13.43 6.78 29.03
CA ASP A 49 12.27 7.26 28.26
C ASP A 49 12.49 7.07 26.75
N ILE A 50 12.90 5.85 26.37
CA ILE A 50 13.33 5.54 25.01
C ILE A 50 12.10 5.20 24.17
N GLU A 51 11.88 5.99 23.13
CA GLU A 51 10.81 5.82 22.15
C GLU A 51 11.40 5.53 20.77
N CYS A 52 10.79 4.60 20.04
CA CYS A 52 11.20 4.22 18.69
C CYS A 52 9.99 4.14 17.76
N PHE A 53 10.07 4.80 16.61
CA PHE A 53 9.03 4.73 15.58
C PHE A 53 9.54 3.87 14.42
N MET A 54 8.94 2.70 14.25
CA MET A 54 9.22 1.83 13.12
C MET A 54 8.20 2.08 12.01
N ARG A 55 8.69 2.36 10.81
CA ARG A 55 7.83 2.52 9.64
C ARG A 55 7.62 1.18 8.96
N ILE A 56 6.37 0.75 8.82
CA ILE A 56 6.01 -0.38 7.97
C ILE A 56 5.96 0.15 6.52
N PRO A 57 6.82 -0.34 5.60
CA PRO A 57 6.80 0.11 4.21
C PRO A 57 5.46 -0.25 3.57
N GLN A 58 4.70 0.78 3.19
CA GLN A 58 3.45 0.64 2.45
C GLN A 58 3.62 1.23 1.06
N THR A 59 3.17 0.49 0.05
CA THR A 59 2.95 1.00 -1.31
C THR A 59 1.47 1.34 -1.50
N TYR A 60 1.11 1.90 -2.65
CA TYR A 60 -0.27 2.28 -2.92
C TYR A 60 -1.18 1.06 -3.10
N TYR A 61 -2.39 1.14 -2.58
CA TYR A 61 -3.48 0.24 -2.97
C TYR A 61 -3.73 0.36 -4.49
N LEU A 62 -3.91 -0.71 -5.27
CA LEU A 62 -4.11 -2.13 -4.91
C LEU A 62 -2.83 -2.97 -4.82
N PHE A 63 -1.64 -2.40 -4.96
CA PHE A 63 -0.41 -3.18 -5.13
C PHE A 63 0.01 -3.93 -3.86
N GLN A 64 -0.30 -3.39 -2.68
CA GLN A 64 0.04 -3.99 -1.40
C GLN A 64 -1.07 -3.73 -0.38
N ILE A 65 -1.38 -4.74 0.42
CA ILE A 65 -2.30 -4.68 1.55
C ILE A 65 -1.56 -5.19 2.78
N ILE A 66 -1.60 -4.41 3.86
CA ILE A 66 -1.15 -4.86 5.18
C ILE A 66 -2.37 -5.44 5.89
N ASN A 67 -2.39 -6.76 6.10
CA ASN A 67 -3.55 -7.45 6.66
C ASN A 67 -3.54 -7.42 8.18
N ASN A 68 -2.36 -7.54 8.77
CA ASN A 68 -2.15 -7.63 10.20
C ASN A 68 -0.72 -7.23 10.55
N TYR A 69 -0.48 -6.86 11.80
CA TYR A 69 0.85 -6.68 12.36
C TYR A 69 0.88 -7.23 13.79
N THR A 70 2.03 -7.78 14.17
CA THR A 70 2.28 -8.32 15.51
C THR A 70 3.59 -7.73 16.03
N PRO A 71 3.54 -6.76 16.95
CA PRO A 71 4.74 -6.20 17.55
C PRO A 71 5.33 -7.16 18.58
N SER A 72 6.65 -7.17 18.73
CA SER A 72 7.34 -8.01 19.71
C SER A 72 7.23 -7.51 21.15
N ILE A 73 6.85 -6.25 21.33
CA ILE A 73 6.64 -5.60 22.62
C ILE A 73 5.17 -5.16 22.72
N LEU A 74 4.55 -5.38 23.88
CA LEU A 74 3.12 -5.08 24.10
C LEU A 74 2.83 -3.59 24.27
N ASN A 75 3.83 -2.79 24.67
CA ASN A 75 3.69 -1.34 24.83
C ASN A 75 3.92 -0.63 23.49
N THR A 76 2.94 -0.77 22.61
CA THR A 76 2.98 -0.18 21.27
C THR A 76 1.68 0.53 20.91
N ASP A 77 1.81 1.60 20.13
CA ASP A 77 0.69 2.33 19.55
C ASP A 77 0.85 2.41 18.02
N GLU A 78 -0.28 2.38 17.32
CA GLU A 78 -0.33 2.71 15.89
C GLU A 78 -0.43 4.22 15.71
N VAL A 79 0.45 4.76 14.87
CA VAL A 79 0.43 6.18 14.48
C VAL A 79 0.51 6.27 12.97
N PHE A 80 -0.22 7.21 12.36
CA PHE A 80 -0.10 7.50 10.94
C PHE A 80 0.71 8.77 10.73
N ASP A 81 1.66 8.73 9.78
CA ASP A 81 2.37 9.94 9.38
C ASP A 81 1.48 10.83 8.49
N LYS A 82 1.97 12.02 8.15
CA LYS A 82 1.27 12.99 7.27
C LYS A 82 0.96 12.45 5.87
N ASN A 83 1.61 11.38 5.45
CA ASN A 83 1.43 10.71 4.16
C ASN A 83 0.61 9.41 4.32
N TRP A 84 -0.03 9.20 5.47
CA TRP A 84 -0.80 8.00 5.81
C TRP A 84 0.00 6.70 5.84
N ASN A 85 1.32 6.76 6.05
CA ASN A 85 2.10 5.55 6.33
C ASN A 85 1.85 5.10 7.76
N LEU A 86 1.64 3.79 7.93
CA LEU A 86 1.60 3.15 9.25
C LEU A 86 2.99 3.20 9.93
N LEU A 87 3.01 3.78 11.12
CA LEU A 87 4.14 3.80 12.04
C LEU A 87 3.75 3.01 13.29
N ILE A 88 4.61 2.10 13.71
CA ILE A 88 4.50 1.42 14.99
C ILE A 88 5.40 2.15 15.98
N HIS A 89 4.79 2.71 17.01
CA HIS A 89 5.48 3.35 18.12
C HIS A 89 5.79 2.31 19.19
N PHE A 90 7.07 2.16 19.53
CA PHE A 90 7.56 1.32 20.61
C PHE A 90 8.04 2.21 21.75
N GLN A 91 7.53 1.97 22.96
CA GLN A 91 8.01 2.60 24.17
C GLN A 91 8.72 1.57 25.05
N PHE A 92 10.01 1.78 25.29
CA PHE A 92 10.80 0.90 26.15
C PHE A 92 10.76 1.40 27.60
N GLU A 93 10.42 0.49 28.52
CA GLU A 93 10.40 0.80 29.96
C GLU A 93 11.80 0.75 30.59
N ASP A 94 12.73 0.03 29.97
CA ASP A 94 14.07 -0.22 30.50
C ASP A 94 15.02 0.97 30.29
N GLU A 95 15.86 1.21 31.29
CA GLU A 95 17.01 2.10 31.18
C GLU A 95 18.11 1.40 30.37
N LEU A 96 18.65 2.08 29.35
CA LEU A 96 19.68 1.55 28.47
C LEU A 96 21.07 2.06 28.88
N PHE A 97 21.88 1.19 29.47
CA PHE A 97 23.23 1.55 29.90
C PHE A 97 24.21 1.66 28.72
N GLU A 98 25.36 2.30 28.96
CA GLU A 98 26.43 2.43 27.95
C GLU A 98 26.92 1.05 27.49
N GLY A 99 26.93 0.84 26.17
CA GLY A 99 27.34 -0.41 25.53
C GLY A 99 26.26 -1.49 25.45
N GLU A 100 25.09 -1.28 26.03
CA GLU A 100 23.95 -2.20 25.93
C GLU A 100 23.06 -1.89 24.71
N SER A 101 22.16 -2.83 24.41
CA SER A 101 21.23 -2.74 23.29
C SER A 101 19.81 -3.13 23.66
N LEU A 102 18.84 -2.45 23.05
CA LEU A 102 17.42 -2.83 23.04
C LEU A 102 17.00 -3.23 21.63
N THR A 103 16.09 -4.18 21.53
CA THR A 103 15.56 -4.63 20.25
C THR A 103 14.04 -4.56 20.26
N ALA A 104 13.46 -4.07 19.17
CA ALA A 104 12.04 -4.17 18.87
C ALA A 104 11.87 -4.71 17.46
N SER A 105 10.84 -5.54 17.26
CA SER A 105 10.48 -6.06 15.95
C SER A 105 8.98 -6.01 15.74
N VAL A 106 8.58 -6.02 14.48
CA VAL A 106 7.19 -6.21 14.07
C VAL A 106 7.14 -7.23 12.95
N GLU A 107 6.28 -8.23 13.13
CA GLU A 107 5.87 -9.12 12.05
C GLU A 107 4.65 -8.51 11.37
N THR A 108 4.65 -8.48 10.04
CA THR A 108 3.57 -7.90 9.26
C THR A 108 3.13 -8.88 8.19
N ASP A 109 1.84 -9.21 8.18
CA ASP A 109 1.24 -10.04 7.15
C ASP A 109 0.87 -9.17 5.95
N VAL A 110 1.47 -9.47 4.80
CA VAL A 110 1.37 -8.65 3.59
C VAL A 110 0.78 -9.48 2.46
N THR A 111 -0.19 -8.88 1.76
CA THR A 111 -0.64 -9.33 0.45
C THR A 111 -0.10 -8.38 -0.61
N LEU A 112 0.57 -8.91 -1.62
CA LEU A 112 1.10 -8.14 -2.76
C LEU A 112 0.50 -8.66 -4.06
N TYR A 113 0.11 -7.74 -4.95
CA TYR A 113 -0.48 -8.09 -6.24
C TYR A 113 0.53 -7.84 -7.37
N GLU A 114 0.73 -8.88 -8.18
CA GLU A 114 1.44 -8.81 -9.44
C GLU A 114 0.43 -8.66 -10.59
N PHE A 115 0.61 -7.65 -11.43
CA PHE A 115 -0.31 -7.36 -12.53
C PHE A 115 0.34 -7.75 -13.86
N ASN A 116 -0.24 -8.73 -14.54
CA ASN A 116 0.19 -9.18 -15.85
C ASN A 116 -0.82 -8.75 -16.91
N TYR A 117 -0.30 -8.22 -18.02
CA TYR A 117 -1.11 -7.93 -19.21
C TYR A 117 -1.19 -9.19 -20.06
N GLU A 118 -2.40 -9.64 -20.37
CA GLU A 118 -2.60 -10.62 -21.43
C GLU A 118 -2.38 -9.96 -22.79
N ASP A 119 -1.75 -10.72 -23.70
CA ASP A 119 -1.57 -10.30 -25.08
C ASP A 119 -2.94 -10.06 -25.72
N ILE A 120 -3.20 -8.81 -26.09
CA ILE A 120 -4.41 -8.44 -26.81
C ILE A 120 -4.29 -9.00 -28.22
N GLU A 121 -5.03 -10.07 -28.55
CA GLU A 121 -5.23 -10.49 -29.93
C GLU A 121 -5.95 -9.37 -30.69
N ILE A 122 -5.20 -8.58 -31.46
CA ILE A 122 -5.77 -7.61 -32.40
C ILE A 122 -6.44 -8.42 -33.51
N ARG A 123 -7.75 -8.64 -33.39
CA ARG A 123 -8.54 -9.17 -34.51
C ARG A 123 -8.63 -8.11 -35.59
N SER A 124 -7.91 -8.34 -36.68
CA SER A 124 -8.04 -7.58 -37.92
C SER A 124 -9.51 -7.59 -38.34
N ILE A 125 -10.12 -6.41 -38.45
CA ILE A 125 -11.41 -6.28 -39.12
C ILE A 125 -11.11 -6.43 -40.61
N GLU A 126 -11.39 -7.59 -41.18
CA GLU A 126 -11.34 -7.78 -42.62
C GLU A 126 -12.34 -6.81 -43.28
N SER A 127 -11.82 -5.98 -44.19
CA SER A 127 -12.57 -4.99 -44.98
C SER A 127 -13.19 -5.59 -46.22
#